data_AF-A0A944JRK3-F1
#
_entry.id   AF-A0A944JRK3-F1
#
_cell.length_a   1.000
_cell.length_b   1.000
_cell.length_c   1.000
_cell.angle_alpha   90.00
_cell.angle_beta   90.00
_cell.angle_gamma   90.00
#
_symmetry.space_group_name_H-M   'P 1'
#
loop_
_entity.id
_entity.type
_entity.pdbx_description
1 polymer ?
#
loop_
_entity_poly.entity_id
_entity_poly.type
_entity_poly.pdbx_seq_one_letter_code
_entity_poly.pdbx_strand_id
1 'polypeptide(L)'
;MASRRDELNAYTFAKRRTVAAFLQPSATGTEEGAPRPLRAVLPGVVMAAVVLAAFGAWGMFKPTAPKGWDAPGAQVIVGKQSTTRYVVLTTKVDGKDQTRLHPVLNLASARLLLDPAKAKVVQVEDKVLDAGKLPRGPIIGIPYAPDRLPAPADAAKAKRWAVCQQPGGNGRGVQTATFVLADREAKLMDDGRRLSETQALYVQSTGPSKGRYLIDAAGMKYRFPEDSADASTMTNALVGGSAVPQPVTDEWLATLDSGEDLAFPQLPGGAKSGTAAGVKGLASADDKVGMVLMAMTGSGTQHYLVLPGKVVPVSDFVAWLMISSPATDGLDMHGKPREVDLQSINPDPVPFKGDTKWPQKKTDRINEVRAAGAATTGAEGDRDTVCSVLRSVDAQGNQTLSTWAGTGFPVDITASGTSAYVTPGTGLLYTQAQGRQTTAGGALFLVTDTGLRYAVQANGDSDAAQPSPGASASASPGAASASGQSGPSTSDGRPAPSQAQARLGYASVVPVTVPIAWSEFLSKGPRLDSNSARQPQGS
;
A
#
# COMPACT_ATOMS: atom_id res chain seq x y z
N MET A 1 -61.18 -24.94 -55.89
CA MET A 1 -60.62 -26.15 -56.54
C MET A 1 -60.25 -27.12 -55.45
N ALA A 2 -60.72 -28.37 -55.50
CA ALA A 2 -60.28 -29.39 -54.55
C ALA A 2 -58.77 -29.63 -54.72
N SER A 3 -58.03 -29.79 -53.62
CA SER A 3 -56.58 -30.02 -53.71
C SER A 3 -56.32 -31.44 -54.24
N ARG A 4 -55.17 -31.67 -54.88
CA ARG A 4 -54.75 -33.04 -55.30
C ARG A 4 -54.81 -34.05 -54.15
N ARG A 5 -54.68 -33.56 -52.91
CA ARG A 5 -54.74 -34.38 -51.69
C ARG A 5 -56.18 -34.81 -51.38
N ASP A 6 -57.15 -33.93 -51.59
CA ASP A 6 -58.57 -34.26 -51.42
C ASP A 6 -59.08 -35.21 -52.51
N GLU A 7 -58.60 -35.06 -53.75
CA GLU A 7 -58.89 -36.00 -54.84
C GLU A 7 -58.33 -37.40 -54.56
N LEU A 8 -57.11 -37.49 -54.02
CA LEU A 8 -56.49 -38.78 -53.67
C LEU A 8 -57.22 -39.45 -52.49
N ASN A 9 -57.68 -38.65 -51.52
CA ASN A 9 -58.49 -39.13 -50.40
C ASN A 9 -59.88 -39.59 -50.86
N ALA A 10 -60.52 -38.87 -51.79
CA ALA A 10 -61.80 -39.27 -52.38
C ALA A 10 -61.66 -40.56 -53.20
N TYR A 11 -60.60 -40.70 -53.99
CA TYR A 11 -60.32 -41.90 -54.77
C TYR A 11 -60.04 -43.12 -53.88
N THR A 12 -59.25 -42.96 -52.82
CA THR A 12 -58.98 -44.05 -51.87
C THR A 12 -60.22 -44.43 -51.07
N PHE A 13 -61.09 -43.49 -50.72
CA PHE A 13 -62.38 -43.76 -50.09
C PHE A 13 -63.32 -44.54 -51.03
N ALA A 14 -63.45 -44.11 -52.28
CA ALA A 14 -64.26 -44.80 -53.30
C ALA A 14 -63.75 -46.22 -53.59
N LYS A 15 -62.42 -46.41 -53.64
CA LYS A 15 -61.79 -47.72 -53.78
C LYS A 15 -62.05 -48.63 -52.59
N ARG A 16 -61.99 -48.12 -51.36
CA ARG A 16 -62.34 -48.92 -50.16
C ARG A 16 -63.82 -49.31 -50.12
N ARG A 17 -64.72 -48.40 -50.51
CA ARG A 17 -66.16 -48.66 -50.55
C ARG A 17 -66.52 -49.72 -51.60
N THR A 18 -65.85 -49.73 -52.75
CA THR A 18 -66.06 -50.75 -53.78
C THR A 18 -65.50 -52.11 -53.38
N VAL A 19 -64.34 -52.17 -52.72
CA VAL A 19 -63.80 -53.43 -52.17
C VAL A 19 -64.70 -53.98 -51.06
N ALA A 20 -65.24 -53.13 -50.18
CA ALA A 20 -66.16 -53.54 -49.13
C ALA A 20 -67.50 -54.11 -49.66
N ALA A 21 -67.89 -53.77 -50.90
CA ALA A 21 -69.11 -54.31 -51.52
C ALA A 21 -68.96 -55.75 -52.04
N PHE A 22 -67.73 -56.26 -52.17
CA PHE A 22 -67.43 -57.64 -52.59
C PHE A 22 -67.08 -58.59 -51.43
N LEU A 23 -67.00 -58.07 -50.20
CA LEU A 23 -66.76 -58.88 -49.01
C LEU A 23 -68.09 -59.29 -48.38
N GLN A 24 -68.46 -60.57 -48.52
CA GLN A 24 -69.61 -61.13 -47.81
C GLN A 24 -69.37 -61.11 -46.28
N PRO A 25 -70.36 -60.71 -45.46
CA PRO A 25 -70.26 -60.86 -44.02
C PRO A 25 -70.34 -62.35 -43.66
N SER A 26 -69.28 -62.91 -43.08
CA SER A 26 -69.34 -64.20 -42.39
C SER A 26 -69.61 -63.98 -40.90
N ALA A 27 -70.30 -64.92 -40.25
CA ALA A 27 -70.76 -64.81 -38.86
C ALA A 27 -69.64 -64.78 -37.80
N THR A 28 -68.37 -64.74 -38.19
CA THR A 28 -67.20 -64.67 -37.27
C THR A 28 -66.40 -63.38 -37.38
N GLY A 29 -66.89 -62.36 -38.09
CA GLY A 29 -66.29 -61.02 -38.10
C GLY A 29 -65.23 -60.82 -39.19
N THR A 30 -65.18 -59.60 -39.70
CA THR A 30 -64.27 -59.16 -40.77
C THR A 30 -62.86 -58.89 -40.22
N GLU A 31 -61.85 -59.57 -40.76
CA GLU A 31 -60.42 -59.30 -40.50
C GLU A 31 -59.87 -58.02 -41.18
N GLU A 32 -60.71 -57.20 -41.81
CA GLU A 32 -60.24 -55.96 -42.43
C GLU A 32 -60.85 -54.74 -41.75
N GLY A 33 -60.22 -54.31 -40.65
CA GLY A 33 -60.58 -53.03 -40.04
C GLY A 33 -59.99 -52.74 -38.68
N ALA A 34 -59.49 -53.73 -37.93
CA ALA A 34 -58.80 -53.43 -36.67
C ALA A 34 -57.49 -52.70 -37.01
N PRO A 35 -57.32 -51.39 -36.67
CA PRO A 35 -56.01 -50.79 -36.77
C PRO A 35 -55.09 -51.65 -35.90
N ARG A 36 -54.06 -52.25 -36.52
CA ARG A 36 -53.06 -53.07 -35.81
C ARG A 36 -52.73 -52.35 -34.49
N PRO A 37 -52.85 -52.99 -33.31
CA PRO A 37 -52.66 -52.31 -32.02
C PRO A 37 -51.30 -51.59 -31.94
N LEU A 38 -50.31 -52.05 -32.72
CA LEU A 38 -49.02 -51.40 -32.96
C LEU A 38 -49.07 -49.94 -33.47
N ARG A 39 -50.12 -49.49 -34.18
CA ARG A 39 -50.25 -48.09 -34.60
C ARG A 39 -50.52 -47.12 -33.44
N ALA A 40 -51.02 -47.62 -32.31
CA ALA A 40 -51.19 -46.84 -31.07
C ALA A 40 -49.95 -46.89 -30.15
N VAL A 41 -49.07 -47.88 -30.34
CA VAL A 41 -47.85 -48.03 -29.53
C VAL A 41 -46.81 -46.97 -29.86
N LEU A 42 -46.59 -46.68 -31.15
CA LEU A 42 -45.55 -45.74 -31.58
C LEU A 42 -45.78 -44.30 -31.04
N PRO A 43 -47.00 -43.71 -31.14
CA PRO A 43 -47.29 -42.41 -30.52
C PRO A 43 -47.15 -42.44 -28.99
N GLY A 44 -47.53 -43.55 -28.34
CA GLY A 44 -47.39 -43.74 -26.90
C GLY A 44 -45.94 -43.77 -26.44
N VAL A 45 -45.06 -44.47 -27.17
CA VAL A 45 -43.61 -44.51 -26.89
C VAL A 45 -42.98 -43.14 -27.08
N VAL A 46 -43.36 -42.42 -28.14
CA VAL A 46 -42.87 -41.05 -28.38
C VAL A 46 -43.31 -40.12 -27.25
N MET A 47 -44.58 -40.17 -26.83
CA MET A 47 -45.05 -39.38 -25.68
C MET A 47 -44.34 -39.76 -24.38
N ALA A 48 -44.14 -41.05 -24.11
CA ALA A 48 -43.38 -41.49 -22.94
C ALA A 48 -41.93 -40.97 -22.95
N ALA A 49 -41.28 -40.99 -24.10
CA ALA A 49 -39.93 -40.44 -24.27
C ALA A 49 -39.90 -38.92 -24.06
N VAL A 50 -40.89 -38.18 -24.58
CA VAL A 50 -41.01 -36.72 -24.37
C VAL A 50 -41.24 -36.40 -22.89
N VAL A 51 -42.10 -37.15 -22.20
CA VAL A 51 -42.34 -36.98 -20.77
C VAL A 51 -41.07 -37.27 -19.97
N LEU A 52 -40.35 -38.35 -20.27
CA LEU A 52 -39.05 -38.65 -19.65
C LEU A 52 -38.01 -37.55 -19.91
N ALA A 53 -37.97 -37.01 -21.12
CA ALA A 53 -37.09 -35.89 -21.46
C ALA A 53 -37.47 -34.62 -20.69
N ALA A 54 -38.77 -34.32 -20.54
CA ALA A 54 -39.25 -33.18 -19.77
C ALA A 54 -38.92 -33.32 -18.28
N PHE A 55 -39.12 -34.50 -17.68
CA PHE A 55 -38.72 -34.76 -16.29
C PHE A 55 -37.21 -34.76 -16.09
N GLY A 56 -36.44 -35.28 -17.06
CA GLY A 56 -34.97 -35.22 -17.06
C GLY A 56 -34.47 -33.77 -17.11
N ALA A 57 -35.05 -32.94 -17.98
CA ALA A 57 -34.77 -31.52 -18.05
C ALA A 57 -35.16 -30.80 -16.74
N TRP A 58 -36.35 -31.06 -16.20
CA TRP A 58 -36.83 -30.45 -14.95
C TRP A 58 -35.94 -30.81 -13.74
N GLY A 59 -35.46 -32.06 -13.66
CA GLY A 59 -34.55 -32.49 -12.60
C GLY A 59 -33.23 -31.72 -12.58
N MET A 60 -32.74 -31.29 -13.74
CA MET A 60 -31.53 -30.48 -13.90
C MET A 60 -31.70 -29.02 -13.42
N PHE A 61 -32.95 -28.52 -13.35
CA PHE A 61 -33.26 -27.17 -12.86
C PHE A 61 -33.48 -27.08 -11.34
N LYS A 62 -33.23 -28.14 -10.56
CA LYS A 62 -33.28 -28.02 -9.10
C LYS A 62 -32.12 -27.16 -8.58
N PRO A 63 -32.39 -26.24 -7.63
CA PRO A 63 -31.35 -25.49 -6.91
C PRO A 63 -30.30 -26.45 -6.37
N THR A 64 -29.10 -26.44 -6.94
CA THR A 64 -28.02 -27.32 -6.50
C THR A 64 -26.98 -26.48 -5.77
N ALA A 65 -26.88 -26.71 -4.46
CA ALA A 65 -25.73 -26.24 -3.70
C ALA A 65 -24.55 -27.20 -3.93
N PRO A 66 -23.31 -26.69 -4.04
CA PRO A 66 -22.12 -27.54 -4.18
C PRO A 66 -22.03 -28.57 -3.04
N LYS A 67 -21.54 -29.78 -3.32
CA LYS A 67 -21.36 -30.80 -2.27
C LYS A 67 -20.48 -30.26 -1.13
N GLY A 68 -20.94 -30.43 0.10
CA GLY A 68 -20.21 -30.00 1.30
C GLY A 68 -20.27 -28.51 1.62
N TRP A 69 -21.17 -27.75 0.98
CA TRP A 69 -21.38 -26.33 1.28
C TRP A 69 -21.77 -26.07 2.75
N ASP A 70 -22.44 -27.02 3.39
CA ASP A 70 -22.95 -26.95 4.76
C ASP A 70 -21.96 -27.52 5.81
N ALA A 71 -20.72 -27.82 5.41
CA ALA A 71 -19.70 -28.32 6.32
C ALA A 71 -19.28 -27.24 7.35
N PRO A 72 -19.38 -27.51 8.66
CA PRO A 72 -18.98 -26.55 9.69
C PRO A 72 -17.50 -26.14 9.58
N GLY A 73 -17.23 -24.84 9.71
CA GLY A 73 -15.88 -24.29 9.74
C GLY A 73 -15.10 -24.41 8.42
N ALA A 74 -15.75 -24.78 7.31
CA ALA A 74 -15.04 -25.13 6.08
C ALA A 74 -15.05 -24.04 5.00
N GLN A 75 -16.18 -23.38 4.74
CA GLN A 75 -16.37 -22.57 3.54
C GLN A 75 -16.99 -21.21 3.83
N VAL A 76 -16.64 -20.22 3.01
CA VAL A 76 -17.35 -18.93 2.93
C VAL A 76 -18.47 -19.12 1.91
N ILE A 77 -19.71 -18.96 2.33
CA ILE A 77 -20.88 -19.18 1.48
C ILE A 77 -21.43 -17.83 1.05
N VAL A 78 -21.70 -17.66 -0.24
CA VAL A 78 -22.25 -16.43 -0.80
C VAL A 78 -23.59 -16.73 -1.47
N GLY A 79 -24.63 -16.02 -1.06
CA GLY A 79 -25.93 -16.06 -1.75
C GLY A 79 -25.80 -15.50 -3.17
N LYS A 80 -26.24 -16.25 -4.19
CA LYS A 80 -26.14 -15.82 -5.59
C LYS A 80 -26.91 -14.54 -5.88
N GLN A 81 -28.05 -14.33 -5.23
CA GLN A 81 -28.94 -13.18 -5.44
C GLN A 81 -28.71 -12.09 -4.39
N SER A 82 -28.66 -12.45 -3.09
CA SER A 82 -28.49 -11.44 -2.04
C SER A 82 -27.06 -10.95 -1.90
N THR A 83 -26.07 -11.70 -2.43
CA THR A 83 -24.63 -11.48 -2.19
C THR A 83 -24.21 -11.53 -0.71
N THR A 84 -25.14 -11.92 0.19
CA THR A 84 -24.89 -12.05 1.61
C THR A 84 -23.90 -13.18 1.86
N ARG A 85 -22.95 -12.93 2.76
CA ARG A 85 -21.90 -13.87 3.11
C ARG A 85 -22.29 -14.59 4.38
N TYR A 86 -22.05 -15.90 4.40
CA TYR A 86 -22.35 -16.76 5.52
C TYR A 86 -21.18 -17.69 5.83
N VAL A 87 -21.13 -18.14 7.08
CA VAL A 87 -20.30 -19.25 7.53
C VAL A 87 -21.16 -20.22 8.32
N VAL A 88 -20.85 -21.51 8.22
CA VAL A 88 -21.48 -22.54 9.05
C VAL A 88 -20.58 -22.79 10.25
N LEU A 89 -21.12 -22.60 11.45
CA LEU A 89 -20.39 -22.80 12.70
C LEU A 89 -21.19 -23.68 13.64
N THR A 90 -20.48 -24.50 14.41
CA THR A 90 -21.04 -25.19 15.57
C THR A 90 -20.90 -24.25 16.76
N THR A 91 -22.03 -23.81 17.30
CA THR A 91 -22.11 -22.90 18.45
C THR A 91 -22.92 -23.55 19.57
N LYS A 92 -22.58 -23.23 20.82
CA LYS A 92 -23.37 -23.67 21.97
C LYS A 92 -24.58 -22.75 22.14
N VAL A 93 -25.77 -23.34 22.06
CA VAL A 93 -27.04 -22.66 22.36
C VAL A 93 -27.74 -23.47 23.44
N ASP A 94 -28.07 -22.82 24.56
CA ASP A 94 -28.63 -23.47 25.75
C ASP A 94 -27.81 -24.67 26.25
N GLY A 95 -26.47 -24.53 26.18
CA GLY A 95 -25.52 -25.57 26.59
C GLY A 95 -25.36 -26.74 25.60
N LYS A 96 -26.06 -26.74 24.46
CA LYS A 96 -25.99 -27.79 23.44
C LYS A 96 -25.31 -27.30 22.17
N ASP A 97 -24.47 -28.15 21.58
CA ASP A 97 -23.83 -27.87 20.30
C ASP A 97 -24.88 -27.88 19.17
N GLN A 98 -24.96 -26.77 18.44
CA GLN A 98 -25.86 -26.61 17.31
C GLN A 98 -25.09 -26.06 16.11
N THR A 99 -25.23 -26.71 14.97
CA THR A 99 -24.67 -26.22 13.71
C THR A 99 -25.63 -25.21 13.10
N ARG A 100 -25.15 -23.98 12.89
CA ARG A 100 -25.95 -22.83 12.45
C ARG A 100 -25.29 -22.11 11.29
N LEU A 101 -26.13 -21.46 10.48
CA LEU A 101 -25.70 -20.60 9.38
C LEU A 101 -25.69 -19.14 9.84
N HIS A 102 -24.50 -18.57 10.01
CA HIS A 102 -24.30 -17.21 10.50
C HIS A 102 -24.02 -16.24 9.34
N PRO A 103 -24.77 -15.14 9.20
CA PRO A 103 -24.38 -14.04 8.32
C PRO A 103 -23.10 -13.37 8.85
N VAL A 104 -22.22 -12.93 7.94
CA VAL A 104 -20.93 -12.32 8.32
C VAL A 104 -20.76 -10.95 7.69
N LEU A 105 -20.27 -9.99 8.49
CA LEU A 105 -20.10 -8.59 8.04
C LEU A 105 -19.08 -8.40 6.91
N ASN A 106 -18.03 -9.22 6.84
CA ASN A 106 -16.98 -9.09 5.82
C ASN A 106 -16.20 -10.39 5.58
N LEU A 107 -15.46 -10.44 4.48
CA LEU A 107 -14.63 -11.60 4.12
C LEU A 107 -13.54 -11.91 5.14
N ALA A 108 -12.87 -10.89 5.69
CA ALA A 108 -11.82 -11.08 6.68
C ALA A 108 -12.35 -11.81 7.91
N SER A 109 -13.50 -11.37 8.44
CA SER A 109 -14.18 -12.02 9.55
C SER A 109 -14.58 -13.45 9.20
N ALA A 110 -15.11 -13.70 8.00
CA ALA A 110 -15.48 -15.06 7.58
C ALA A 110 -14.24 -15.97 7.58
N ARG A 111 -13.14 -15.54 6.95
CA ARG A 111 -11.89 -16.29 6.92
C ARG A 111 -11.29 -16.56 8.30
N LEU A 112 -11.33 -15.58 9.21
CA LEU A 112 -10.86 -15.72 10.59
C LEU A 112 -11.61 -16.81 11.39
N LEU A 113 -12.76 -17.27 10.94
CA LEU A 113 -13.57 -18.29 11.61
C LEU A 113 -13.45 -19.70 10.99
N LEU A 114 -12.79 -19.82 9.85
CA LEU A 114 -12.73 -21.04 9.06
C LEU A 114 -11.36 -21.71 9.18
N ASP A 115 -11.33 -23.00 8.82
CA ASP A 115 -10.10 -23.76 8.62
C ASP A 115 -9.34 -23.19 7.41
N PRO A 116 -8.09 -22.68 7.60
CA PRO A 116 -7.33 -22.04 6.53
C PRO A 116 -7.09 -22.95 5.33
N ALA A 117 -7.05 -24.27 5.52
CA ALA A 117 -6.83 -25.23 4.44
C ALA A 117 -8.09 -25.47 3.57
N LYS A 118 -9.27 -25.12 4.08
CA LYS A 118 -10.57 -25.41 3.44
C LYS A 118 -11.33 -24.17 2.99
N ALA A 119 -10.99 -22.99 3.53
CA ALA A 119 -11.68 -21.72 3.37
C ALA A 119 -11.77 -21.21 1.92
N LYS A 120 -12.61 -21.86 1.12
CA LYS A 120 -12.97 -21.46 -0.24
C LYS A 120 -14.29 -20.70 -0.24
N VAL A 121 -14.46 -19.83 -1.23
CA VAL A 121 -15.72 -19.15 -1.47
C VAL A 121 -16.59 -20.02 -2.36
N VAL A 122 -17.80 -20.34 -1.91
CA VAL A 122 -18.80 -21.08 -2.69
C VAL A 122 -20.05 -20.24 -2.87
N GLN A 123 -20.66 -20.35 -4.04
CA GLN A 123 -21.93 -19.69 -4.32
C GLN A 123 -23.07 -20.68 -4.16
N VAL A 124 -24.10 -20.28 -3.41
CA VAL A 124 -25.28 -21.08 -3.13
C VAL A 124 -26.52 -20.26 -3.46
N GLU A 125 -27.54 -20.90 -4.02
CA GLU A 125 -28.82 -20.23 -4.26
C GLU A 125 -29.50 -19.86 -2.95
N ASP A 126 -30.01 -18.63 -2.86
CA ASP A 126 -30.65 -18.09 -1.65
C ASP A 126 -31.83 -18.96 -1.19
N LYS A 127 -32.59 -19.52 -2.14
CA LYS A 127 -33.65 -20.50 -1.84
C LYS A 127 -33.16 -21.74 -1.06
N VAL A 128 -31.91 -22.16 -1.26
CA VAL A 128 -31.30 -23.25 -0.48
C VAL A 128 -30.88 -22.77 0.91
N LEU A 129 -30.34 -21.56 1.01
CA LEU A 129 -29.94 -20.94 2.29
C LEU A 129 -31.14 -20.64 3.19
N ASP A 130 -32.29 -20.35 2.60
CA ASP A 130 -33.52 -19.97 3.28
C ASP A 130 -34.49 -21.15 3.50
N ALA A 131 -34.18 -22.34 2.98
CA ALA A 131 -35.00 -23.54 3.16
C ALA A 131 -35.06 -24.07 4.60
N GLY A 132 -34.31 -23.47 5.53
CA GLY A 132 -34.35 -23.82 6.97
C GLY A 132 -33.61 -25.11 7.35
N LYS A 133 -32.86 -25.74 6.41
CA LYS A 133 -32.05 -26.94 6.70
C LYS A 133 -31.03 -26.70 7.83
N LEU A 134 -30.45 -25.50 7.85
CA LEU A 134 -29.60 -25.01 8.93
C LEU A 134 -30.30 -23.83 9.61
N PRO A 135 -30.50 -23.85 10.94
CA PRO A 135 -31.03 -22.70 11.65
C PRO A 135 -30.12 -21.48 11.49
N ARG A 136 -30.72 -20.29 11.39
CA ARG A 136 -29.96 -19.03 11.34
C ARG A 136 -29.33 -18.72 12.70
N GLY A 137 -28.09 -18.27 12.67
CA GLY A 137 -27.41 -17.67 13.81
C GLY A 137 -27.46 -16.13 13.75
N PRO A 138 -27.03 -15.42 14.82
CA PRO A 138 -26.84 -13.98 14.77
C PRO A 138 -25.81 -13.60 13.70
N ILE A 139 -25.91 -12.36 13.21
CA ILE A 139 -24.88 -11.74 12.37
C ILE A 139 -23.61 -11.63 13.22
N ILE A 140 -22.46 -12.03 12.67
CA ILE A 140 -21.17 -11.97 13.35
C ILE A 140 -20.12 -11.26 12.51
N GLY A 141 -19.02 -10.87 13.13
CA GLY A 141 -17.84 -10.33 12.45
C GLY A 141 -17.35 -9.03 13.06
N ILE A 142 -16.27 -8.53 12.51
CA ILE A 142 -15.55 -7.34 12.97
C ILE A 142 -16.03 -6.14 12.16
N PRO A 143 -16.74 -5.15 12.73
CA PRO A 143 -17.11 -3.94 12.03
C PRO A 143 -15.90 -3.22 11.44
N TYR A 144 -16.01 -2.71 10.21
CA TYR A 144 -14.93 -2.01 9.48
C TYR A 144 -13.69 -2.84 9.13
N ALA A 145 -13.68 -4.16 9.39
CA ALA A 145 -12.64 -5.05 8.86
C ALA A 145 -12.77 -5.16 7.33
N PRO A 146 -11.66 -5.44 6.62
CA PRO A 146 -11.64 -5.32 5.17
C PRO A 146 -12.47 -6.43 4.52
N ASP A 147 -13.33 -6.02 3.59
CA ASP A 147 -14.16 -6.95 2.85
C ASP A 147 -13.45 -7.57 1.64
N ARG A 148 -12.38 -6.89 1.20
CA ARG A 148 -11.44 -7.36 0.20
C ARG A 148 -10.08 -7.61 0.84
N LEU A 149 -9.57 -8.82 0.66
CA LEU A 149 -8.21 -9.19 1.07
C LEU A 149 -7.31 -9.21 -0.16
N PRO A 150 -6.10 -8.62 -0.11
CA PRO A 150 -5.15 -8.72 -1.21
C PRO A 150 -4.77 -10.19 -1.48
N ALA A 151 -4.43 -10.49 -2.73
CA ALA A 151 -3.88 -11.80 -3.06
C ALA A 151 -2.55 -12.02 -2.30
N PRO A 152 -2.21 -13.26 -1.88
CA PRO A 152 -0.98 -13.51 -1.12
C PRO A 152 0.29 -13.01 -1.80
N ALA A 153 0.37 -13.14 -3.13
CA ALA A 153 1.49 -12.63 -3.93
C ALA A 153 1.61 -11.10 -3.86
N ASP A 154 0.49 -10.38 -3.90
CA ASP A 154 0.47 -8.93 -3.75
C ASP A 154 0.79 -8.51 -2.32
N ALA A 155 0.24 -9.21 -1.32
CA ALA A 155 0.46 -8.94 0.09
C ALA A 155 1.92 -9.15 0.54
N ALA A 156 2.66 -10.04 -0.14
CA ALA A 156 4.08 -10.28 0.12
C ALA A 156 5.00 -9.26 -0.56
N LYS A 157 4.49 -8.52 -1.56
CA LYS A 157 5.31 -7.68 -2.43
C LYS A 157 5.44 -6.27 -1.86
N ALA A 158 6.68 -5.86 -1.60
CA ALA A 158 7.01 -4.51 -1.16
C ALA A 158 6.33 -3.44 -2.04
N LYS A 159 5.87 -2.36 -1.39
CA LYS A 159 5.17 -1.24 -2.03
C LYS A 159 6.06 -0.01 -2.00
N ARG A 160 5.83 0.92 -2.92
CA ARG A 160 6.41 2.26 -2.85
C ARG A 160 5.56 3.08 -1.89
N TRP A 161 6.13 3.55 -0.78
CA TRP A 161 5.42 4.44 0.13
C TRP A 161 5.79 5.88 -0.16
N ALA A 162 4.81 6.78 -0.11
CA ALA A 162 5.05 8.21 -0.12
C ALA A 162 4.19 8.88 0.94
N VAL A 163 4.77 9.79 1.70
CA VAL A 163 4.03 10.68 2.60
C VAL A 163 4.24 12.09 2.09
N CYS A 164 3.14 12.71 1.65
CA CYS A 164 3.13 14.03 1.05
C CYS A 164 2.46 15.03 1.98
N GLN A 165 3.00 16.24 2.01
CA GLN A 165 2.49 17.36 2.77
C GLN A 165 2.41 18.61 1.90
N GLN A 166 1.30 19.34 2.03
CA GLN A 166 1.09 20.65 1.43
C GLN A 166 0.46 21.60 2.46
N PRO A 167 0.57 22.93 2.30
CA PRO A 167 -0.13 23.87 3.14
C PRO A 167 -1.64 23.58 3.18
N GLY A 168 -2.29 23.75 4.34
CA GLY A 168 -3.75 23.61 4.44
C GLY A 168 -4.48 24.66 3.60
N GLY A 169 -5.67 24.32 3.07
CA GLY A 169 -6.43 25.19 2.14
C GLY A 169 -6.86 26.56 2.69
N ASN A 170 -6.81 26.77 4.00
CA ASN A 170 -7.03 28.08 4.66
C ASN A 170 -5.71 28.79 5.04
N GLY A 171 -4.57 28.31 4.53
CA GLY A 171 -3.23 28.76 4.90
C GLY A 171 -2.84 28.41 6.34
N ARG A 172 -3.63 27.59 7.05
CA ARG A 172 -3.38 27.16 8.43
C ARG A 172 -3.16 25.65 8.48
N GLY A 173 -2.09 25.25 9.16
CA GLY A 173 -1.74 23.83 9.32
C GLY A 173 -1.22 23.18 8.04
N VAL A 174 -1.13 21.86 8.08
CA VAL A 174 -0.53 21.03 7.02
C VAL A 174 -1.54 19.96 6.63
N GLN A 175 -1.83 19.85 5.33
CA GLN A 175 -2.58 18.72 4.80
C GLN A 175 -1.60 17.57 4.52
N THR A 176 -1.89 16.40 5.06
CA THR A 176 -1.04 15.20 4.90
C THR A 176 -1.79 14.13 4.12
N ALA A 177 -1.09 13.47 3.20
CA ALA A 177 -1.58 12.33 2.45
C ALA A 177 -0.54 11.21 2.38
N THR A 178 -0.98 9.96 2.48
CA THR A 178 -0.12 8.78 2.43
C THR A 178 -0.51 7.87 1.29
N PHE A 179 0.48 7.45 0.52
CA PHE A 179 0.31 6.64 -0.67
C PHE A 179 1.08 5.33 -0.49
N VAL A 180 0.38 4.20 -0.61
CA VAL A 180 0.98 2.85 -0.65
C VAL A 180 0.75 2.31 -2.05
N LEU A 181 1.77 2.46 -2.90
CA LEU A 181 1.66 2.25 -4.33
C LEU A 181 2.21 0.89 -4.74
N ALA A 182 1.41 0.11 -5.47
CA ALA A 182 1.89 -1.08 -6.15
C ALA A 182 2.63 -0.71 -7.45
N ASP A 183 3.39 -1.65 -8.02
CA ASP A 183 4.28 -1.43 -9.17
C ASP A 183 3.69 -0.60 -10.32
N ARG A 184 2.41 -0.85 -10.65
CA ARG A 184 1.73 -0.16 -11.76
C ARG A 184 1.60 1.36 -11.55
N GLU A 185 1.62 1.81 -10.30
CA GLU A 185 1.51 3.22 -9.88
C GLU A 185 2.79 3.73 -9.19
N ALA A 186 3.72 2.86 -8.80
CA ALA A 186 4.97 3.26 -8.13
C ALA A 186 5.78 4.29 -8.93
N LYS A 187 5.71 4.24 -10.27
CA LYS A 187 6.35 5.17 -11.21
C LYS A 187 5.84 6.62 -11.12
N LEU A 188 4.70 6.86 -10.48
CA LEU A 188 4.20 8.23 -10.22
C LEU A 188 5.18 9.03 -9.34
N MET A 189 6.04 8.34 -8.58
CA MET A 189 7.09 8.94 -7.75
C MET A 189 8.45 9.06 -8.46
N ASP A 190 8.51 8.72 -9.76
CA ASP A 190 9.74 8.65 -10.55
C ASP A 190 9.70 9.55 -11.81
N ASP A 191 8.78 10.53 -11.84
CA ASP A 191 8.68 11.52 -12.91
C ASP A 191 9.52 12.79 -12.64
N GLY A 192 9.37 13.83 -13.46
CA GLY A 192 10.14 15.09 -13.34
C GLY A 192 9.86 15.92 -12.07
N ARG A 193 8.98 15.43 -11.18
CA ARG A 193 8.73 16.02 -9.85
C ARG A 193 9.62 15.38 -8.78
N ARG A 194 10.26 14.23 -9.05
CA ARG A 194 11.33 13.69 -8.20
C ARG A 194 12.51 14.68 -8.20
N LEU A 195 13.08 14.95 -7.03
CA LEU A 195 14.22 15.84 -6.92
C LEU A 195 15.48 15.24 -7.57
N SER A 196 16.24 16.08 -8.27
CA SER A 196 17.60 15.79 -8.72
C SER A 196 18.63 16.15 -7.65
N GLU A 197 19.86 15.65 -7.74
CA GLU A 197 20.93 15.91 -6.76
C GLU A 197 21.29 17.39 -6.57
N THR A 198 20.93 18.26 -7.52
CA THR A 198 21.10 19.73 -7.44
C THR A 198 19.85 20.44 -6.92
N GLN A 199 18.86 19.72 -6.40
CA GLN A 199 17.63 20.29 -5.87
C GLN A 199 17.46 19.92 -4.40
N ALA A 200 16.87 20.84 -3.64
CA ALA A 200 16.53 20.63 -2.25
C ALA A 200 15.18 21.25 -1.88
N LEU A 201 14.62 20.80 -0.76
CA LEU A 201 13.46 21.38 -0.12
C LEU A 201 13.88 22.25 1.06
N TYR A 202 13.21 23.37 1.24
CA TYR A 202 13.32 24.22 2.42
C TYR A 202 12.04 24.14 3.24
N VAL A 203 12.15 23.57 4.44
CA VAL A 203 10.99 23.24 5.28
C VAL A 203 11.19 23.70 6.72
N GLN A 204 10.09 23.89 7.44
CA GLN A 204 10.08 24.22 8.86
C GLN A 204 9.10 23.31 9.61
N SER A 205 9.54 22.77 10.74
CA SER A 205 8.67 21.98 11.61
C SER A 205 7.52 22.83 12.17
N THR A 206 6.30 22.30 12.14
CA THR A 206 5.15 22.87 12.84
C THR A 206 5.13 22.55 14.33
N GLY A 207 5.97 21.63 14.80
CA GLY A 207 6.07 21.23 16.19
C GLY A 207 6.69 22.29 17.10
N PRO A 208 6.95 21.96 18.38
CA PRO A 208 7.42 22.92 19.38
C PRO A 208 8.80 23.52 19.06
N SER A 209 9.68 22.74 18.43
CA SER A 209 11.07 23.17 18.13
C SER A 209 11.15 24.23 17.03
N LYS A 210 10.15 24.30 16.14
CA LYS A 210 10.11 25.18 14.96
C LYS A 210 11.38 25.16 14.11
N GLY A 211 12.17 24.09 14.18
CA GLY A 211 13.45 24.00 13.46
C GLY A 211 13.27 24.02 11.95
N ARG A 212 14.17 24.71 11.25
CA ARG A 212 14.23 24.71 9.79
C ARG A 212 15.22 23.67 9.29
N TYR A 213 14.92 23.11 8.13
CA TYR A 213 15.70 22.04 7.53
C TYR A 213 15.85 22.25 6.02
N LEU A 214 17.02 21.85 5.51
CA LEU A 214 17.24 21.57 4.10
C LEU A 214 17.06 20.06 3.87
N ILE A 215 16.28 19.66 2.87
CA ILE A 215 16.08 18.24 2.53
C ILE A 215 16.59 17.98 1.12
N ASP A 216 17.49 17.01 0.94
CA ASP A 216 18.04 16.69 -0.38
C ASP A 216 17.19 15.67 -1.18
N ALA A 217 17.64 15.39 -2.40
CA ALA A 217 17.07 14.38 -3.30
C ALA A 217 17.06 12.95 -2.74
N ALA A 218 18.00 12.63 -1.85
CA ALA A 218 18.19 11.31 -1.27
C ALA A 218 17.33 11.08 -0.02
N GLY A 219 16.56 12.08 0.42
CA GLY A 219 15.72 11.98 1.62
C GLY A 219 16.50 12.19 2.91
N MET A 220 17.60 12.94 2.86
CA MET A 220 18.38 13.37 4.02
C MET A 220 17.93 14.76 4.47
N LYS A 221 17.73 14.96 5.77
CA LYS A 221 17.45 16.27 6.38
C LYS A 221 18.67 16.83 7.09
N TYR A 222 18.90 18.13 6.91
CA TYR A 222 19.99 18.88 7.56
C TYR A 222 19.41 20.07 8.29
N ARG A 223 19.62 20.15 9.60
CA ARG A 223 19.06 21.22 10.44
C ARG A 223 19.83 22.52 10.23
N PHE A 224 19.13 23.65 10.12
CA PHE A 224 19.75 24.96 10.12
C PHE A 224 20.28 25.33 11.52
N PRO A 225 21.37 26.12 11.61
CA PRO A 225 21.96 26.50 12.89
C PRO A 225 21.22 27.69 13.51
N GLU A 226 19.98 27.48 13.97
CA GLU A 226 19.07 28.56 14.44
C GLU A 226 19.67 29.44 15.56
N ASP A 227 20.51 28.85 16.41
CA ASP A 227 21.11 29.53 17.56
C ASP A 227 22.48 30.16 17.25
N SER A 228 22.93 30.12 15.99
CA SER A 228 24.20 30.68 15.55
C SER A 228 24.09 32.14 15.12
N ALA A 229 25.12 32.92 15.36
CA ALA A 229 25.25 34.28 14.80
C ALA A 229 25.20 34.28 13.26
N ASP A 230 25.58 33.16 12.64
CA ASP A 230 25.65 33.01 11.18
C ASP A 230 24.34 32.44 10.57
N ALA A 231 23.27 32.28 11.36
CA ALA A 231 22.03 31.64 10.90
C ALA A 231 21.39 32.36 9.70
N SER A 232 21.41 33.69 9.69
CA SER A 232 20.88 34.52 8.60
C SER A 232 21.74 34.39 7.34
N THR A 233 23.06 34.43 7.47
CA THR A 233 24.01 34.23 6.37
C THR A 233 23.85 32.84 5.75
N MET A 234 23.72 31.79 6.58
CA MET A 234 23.47 30.42 6.13
C MET A 234 22.14 30.32 5.35
N THR A 235 21.07 30.94 5.88
CA THR A 235 19.77 30.99 5.19
C THR A 235 19.91 31.67 3.83
N ASN A 236 20.53 32.85 3.78
CA ASN A 236 20.73 33.60 2.54
C ASN A 236 21.56 32.81 1.52
N ALA A 237 22.62 32.14 1.95
CA ALA A 237 23.51 31.39 1.08
C ALA A 237 22.85 30.14 0.48
N LEU A 238 21.98 29.46 1.22
CA LEU A 238 21.39 28.19 0.76
C LEU A 238 20.04 28.34 0.08
N VAL A 239 19.21 29.28 0.52
CA VAL A 239 17.81 29.39 0.05
C VAL A 239 17.40 30.81 -0.33
N GLY A 240 18.23 31.83 -0.05
CA GLY A 240 17.93 33.24 -0.28
C GLY A 240 17.14 33.88 0.86
N GLY A 241 17.32 35.18 1.07
CA GLY A 241 16.83 35.87 2.28
C GLY A 241 15.33 36.12 2.35
N SER A 242 14.61 36.05 1.23
CA SER A 242 13.15 36.17 1.18
C SER A 242 12.44 34.80 1.15
N ALA A 243 13.18 33.70 1.32
CA ALA A 243 12.61 32.37 1.27
C ALA A 243 11.72 32.11 2.48
N VAL A 244 10.46 31.73 2.22
CA VAL A 244 9.54 31.23 3.24
C VAL A 244 9.70 29.71 3.33
N PRO A 245 10.03 29.13 4.50
CA PRO A 245 10.08 27.69 4.64
C PRO A 245 8.68 27.09 4.62
N GLN A 246 8.56 25.94 3.97
CA GLN A 246 7.29 25.21 3.94
C GLN A 246 6.99 24.53 5.28
N PRO A 247 5.79 24.75 5.87
CA PRO A 247 5.42 24.06 7.10
C PRO A 247 5.24 22.56 6.85
N VAL A 248 5.91 21.75 7.66
CA VAL A 248 5.81 20.28 7.67
C VAL A 248 5.71 19.77 9.09
N THR A 249 5.15 18.58 9.30
CA THR A 249 5.02 18.02 10.65
C THR A 249 6.29 17.27 11.10
N ASP A 250 6.47 17.10 12.41
CA ASP A 250 7.61 16.35 12.96
C ASP A 250 7.57 14.87 12.56
N GLU A 251 6.37 14.29 12.41
CA GLU A 251 6.18 12.92 11.94
C GLU A 251 6.70 12.75 10.50
N TRP A 252 6.50 13.76 9.64
CA TRP A 252 7.00 13.72 8.27
C TRP A 252 8.52 13.82 8.24
N LEU A 253 9.09 14.72 9.05
CA LEU A 253 10.54 14.81 9.24
C LEU A 253 11.12 13.50 9.79
N ALA A 254 10.38 12.73 10.57
CA ALA A 254 10.81 11.42 11.10
C ALA A 254 10.86 10.32 10.03
N THR A 255 10.28 10.52 8.84
CA THR A 255 10.41 9.58 7.70
C THR A 255 11.75 9.71 6.97
N LEU A 256 12.47 10.81 7.17
CA LEU A 256 13.72 11.15 6.51
C LEU A 256 14.92 10.71 7.36
N ASP A 257 16.02 10.40 6.69
CA ASP A 257 17.30 10.17 7.36
C ASP A 257 17.90 11.50 7.83
N SER A 258 18.69 11.48 8.90
CA SER A 258 19.34 12.68 9.46
C SER A 258 20.80 12.78 9.02
N GLY A 259 21.15 13.91 8.40
CA GLY A 259 22.51 14.32 8.15
C GLY A 259 23.09 15.08 9.34
N GLU A 260 24.32 15.58 9.18
CA GLU A 260 24.91 16.50 10.15
C GLU A 260 24.26 17.88 10.05
N ASP A 261 24.09 18.57 11.18
CA ASP A 261 23.58 19.94 11.24
C ASP A 261 24.42 20.87 10.35
N LEU A 262 23.74 21.81 9.69
CA LEU A 262 24.38 22.76 8.79
C LEU A 262 25.21 23.76 9.59
N ALA A 263 26.45 23.95 9.17
CA ALA A 263 27.34 24.95 9.74
C ALA A 263 28.36 25.38 8.68
N PHE A 264 28.86 26.61 8.78
CA PHE A 264 30.03 26.99 7.99
C PHE A 264 31.25 26.17 8.43
N PRO A 265 31.93 25.45 7.51
CA PRO A 265 33.06 24.62 7.87
C PRO A 265 34.18 25.47 8.51
N GLN A 266 34.76 24.96 9.59
CA GLN A 266 35.86 25.63 10.28
C GLN A 266 37.20 25.16 9.73
N LEU A 267 38.13 26.10 9.54
CA LEU A 267 39.50 25.78 9.14
C LEU A 267 40.22 25.00 10.26
N PRO A 268 40.99 23.95 9.92
CA PRO A 268 41.64 23.10 10.91
C PRO A 268 42.72 23.86 11.70
N GLY A 269 42.92 23.46 12.96
CA GLY A 269 44.00 23.99 13.81
C GLY A 269 43.87 25.47 14.16
N GLY A 270 42.70 26.08 13.98
CA GLY A 270 42.50 27.52 14.22
C GLY A 270 43.21 28.42 13.20
N ALA A 271 43.51 27.89 12.01
CA ALA A 271 44.16 28.65 10.95
C ALA A 271 43.31 29.87 10.56
N LYS A 272 43.99 31.00 10.34
CA LYS A 272 43.36 32.26 9.92
C LYS A 272 43.21 32.27 8.40
N SER A 273 42.03 32.61 7.91
CA SER A 273 41.82 32.80 6.46
C SER A 273 42.69 33.94 5.93
N GLY A 274 43.06 33.87 4.65
CA GLY A 274 43.81 34.94 3.97
C GLY A 274 45.32 34.95 4.22
N THR A 275 45.83 34.20 5.22
CA THR A 275 47.28 34.05 5.41
C THR A 275 47.87 33.19 4.31
N ALA A 276 49.16 33.40 3.99
CA ALA A 276 49.89 32.56 3.05
C ALA A 276 49.79 31.07 3.47
N ALA A 277 49.38 30.21 2.55
CA ALA A 277 49.23 28.78 2.83
C ALA A 277 50.55 28.02 2.68
N GLY A 278 51.50 28.51 1.88
CA GLY A 278 52.79 27.86 1.69
C GLY A 278 52.70 26.60 0.84
N VAL A 279 51.70 26.52 -0.05
CA VAL A 279 51.56 25.42 -1.01
C VAL A 279 52.56 25.61 -2.14
N LYS A 280 53.45 24.63 -2.30
CA LYS A 280 54.44 24.66 -3.39
C LYS A 280 53.75 24.53 -4.76
N GLY A 281 54.05 25.47 -5.66
CA GLY A 281 53.57 25.45 -7.05
C GLY A 281 52.29 26.24 -7.31
N LEU A 282 51.64 26.72 -6.25
CA LEU A 282 50.45 27.56 -6.34
C LEU A 282 50.85 29.05 -6.44
N ALA A 283 50.15 29.82 -7.27
CA ALA A 283 50.42 31.25 -7.42
C ALA A 283 50.11 32.01 -6.12
N SER A 284 50.86 33.06 -5.79
CA SER A 284 50.71 33.79 -4.52
C SER A 284 49.32 34.40 -4.30
N ALA A 285 48.56 34.64 -5.37
CA ALA A 285 47.18 35.11 -5.28
C ALA A 285 46.21 34.02 -4.79
N ASP A 286 46.50 32.76 -5.12
CA ASP A 286 45.68 31.58 -4.83
C ASP A 286 46.18 30.84 -3.58
N ASP A 287 47.46 31.00 -3.20
CA ASP A 287 48.12 30.42 -2.03
C ASP A 287 47.71 31.09 -0.71
N LYS A 288 46.41 31.16 -0.46
CA LYS A 288 45.83 31.72 0.76
C LYS A 288 44.97 30.69 1.47
N VAL A 289 45.19 30.51 2.76
CA VAL A 289 44.39 29.60 3.59
C VAL A 289 42.91 29.99 3.51
N GLY A 290 42.05 29.01 3.23
CA GLY A 290 40.61 29.19 3.05
C GLY A 290 40.17 29.50 1.62
N MET A 291 41.10 29.73 0.68
CA MET A 291 40.76 29.95 -0.72
C MET A 291 40.14 28.69 -1.33
N VAL A 292 39.05 28.86 -2.06
CA VAL A 292 38.42 27.79 -2.83
C VAL A 292 38.90 27.86 -4.27
N LEU A 293 39.47 26.77 -4.75
CA LEU A 293 39.96 26.62 -6.13
C LEU A 293 39.03 25.70 -6.91
N MET A 294 39.06 25.85 -8.23
CA MET A 294 38.34 25.01 -9.18
C MET A 294 39.27 24.63 -10.33
N ALA A 295 39.30 23.35 -10.68
CA ALA A 295 40.04 22.86 -11.84
C ALA A 295 39.22 21.81 -12.61
N MET A 296 39.51 21.68 -13.91
CA MET A 296 38.92 20.64 -14.76
C MET A 296 39.72 19.35 -14.63
N THR A 297 39.04 18.24 -14.36
CA THR A 297 39.62 16.90 -14.23
C THR A 297 39.00 15.94 -15.26
N GLY A 298 39.51 14.70 -15.33
CA GLY A 298 38.91 13.66 -16.17
C GLY A 298 37.46 13.30 -15.80
N SER A 299 37.04 13.59 -14.56
CA SER A 299 35.66 13.41 -14.07
C SER A 299 34.80 14.68 -14.14
N GLY A 300 35.31 15.74 -14.77
CA GLY A 300 34.67 17.06 -14.82
C GLY A 300 35.24 18.05 -13.82
N THR A 301 34.48 19.10 -13.52
CA THR A 301 34.88 20.15 -12.58
C THR A 301 35.03 19.61 -11.16
N GLN A 302 36.16 19.90 -10.52
CA GLN A 302 36.46 19.54 -9.13
C GLN A 302 36.80 20.80 -8.34
N HIS A 303 36.22 20.93 -7.14
CA HIS A 303 36.55 21.98 -6.19
C HIS A 303 37.61 21.51 -5.19
N TYR A 304 38.45 22.46 -4.79
CA TYR A 304 39.50 22.25 -3.81
C TYR A 304 39.50 23.37 -2.77
N LEU A 305 39.98 23.06 -1.57
CA LEU A 305 40.21 24.02 -0.50
C LEU A 305 41.70 24.12 -0.21
N VAL A 306 42.19 25.35 -0.11
CA VAL A 306 43.58 25.63 0.32
C VAL A 306 43.64 25.62 1.84
N LEU A 307 44.47 24.73 2.38
CA LEU A 307 44.78 24.59 3.80
C LEU A 307 46.27 24.92 4.03
N PRO A 308 46.70 25.11 5.29
CA PRO A 308 48.12 25.30 5.58
C PRO A 308 48.97 24.14 5.00
N GLY A 309 49.88 24.49 4.10
CA GLY A 309 50.84 23.61 3.44
C GLY A 309 50.28 22.69 2.35
N LYS A 310 48.96 22.70 2.08
CA LYS A 310 48.36 21.75 1.14
C LYS A 310 47.03 22.18 0.53
N VAL A 311 46.64 21.49 -0.54
CA VAL A 311 45.34 21.61 -1.19
C VAL A 311 44.60 20.29 -1.03
N VAL A 312 43.32 20.33 -0.72
CA VAL A 312 42.48 19.13 -0.50
C VAL A 312 41.20 19.22 -1.33
N PRO A 313 40.67 18.10 -1.87
CA PRO A 313 39.39 18.11 -2.56
C PRO A 313 38.25 18.40 -1.58
N VAL A 314 37.20 19.05 -2.08
CA VAL A 314 35.95 19.31 -1.35
C VAL A 314 34.74 19.03 -2.25
N SER A 315 33.60 18.73 -1.64
CA SER A 315 32.33 18.64 -2.38
C SER A 315 31.89 20.03 -2.86
N ASP A 316 31.03 20.08 -3.89
CA ASP A 316 30.53 21.35 -4.42
C ASP A 316 29.72 22.12 -3.35
N PHE A 317 29.05 21.40 -2.46
CA PHE A 317 28.34 21.98 -1.32
C PHE A 317 29.29 22.59 -0.29
N VAL A 318 30.35 21.87 0.10
CA VAL A 318 31.35 22.38 1.05
C VAL A 318 32.10 23.58 0.46
N ALA A 319 32.44 23.52 -0.83
CA ALA A 319 33.03 24.66 -1.55
C ALA A 319 32.12 25.89 -1.49
N TRP A 320 30.82 25.72 -1.74
CA TRP A 320 29.83 26.79 -1.65
C TRP A 320 29.72 27.39 -0.24
N LEU A 321 29.71 26.54 0.79
CA LEU A 321 29.70 27.01 2.18
C LEU A 321 30.98 27.76 2.55
N MET A 322 32.15 27.29 2.12
CA MET A 322 33.41 28.00 2.31
C MET A 322 33.39 29.35 1.58
N ILE A 323 32.93 29.41 0.33
CA ILE A 323 32.81 30.68 -0.40
C ILE A 323 31.88 31.67 0.29
N SER A 324 30.81 31.18 0.91
CA SER A 324 29.76 32.00 1.55
C SER A 324 30.02 32.26 3.03
N SER A 325 31.12 31.77 3.60
CA SER A 325 31.38 31.84 5.03
C SER A 325 31.85 33.25 5.44
N PRO A 326 31.32 33.81 6.55
CA PRO A 326 31.85 35.04 7.13
C PRO A 326 33.34 34.92 7.51
N ALA A 327 33.81 33.73 7.86
CA ALA A 327 35.20 33.50 8.26
C ALA A 327 36.20 33.66 7.10
N THR A 328 35.73 33.62 5.86
CA THR A 328 36.54 33.72 4.63
C THR A 328 36.24 34.98 3.82
N ASP A 329 35.46 35.91 4.36
CA ASP A 329 35.05 37.15 3.68
C ASP A 329 36.25 37.95 3.16
N GLY A 330 37.31 38.08 3.97
CA GLY A 330 38.55 38.77 3.59
C GLY A 330 39.39 38.12 2.48
N LEU A 331 38.93 37.02 1.88
CA LEU A 331 39.51 36.44 0.67
C LEU A 331 38.94 37.04 -0.62
N ASP A 332 37.86 37.82 -0.53
CA ASP A 332 37.20 38.51 -1.66
C ASP A 332 36.87 37.56 -2.82
N MET A 333 36.31 36.38 -2.51
CA MET A 333 35.97 35.37 -3.52
C MET A 333 34.74 35.77 -4.38
N HIS A 334 33.97 36.79 -3.98
CA HIS A 334 32.81 37.30 -4.72
C HIS A 334 31.81 36.22 -5.17
N GLY A 335 31.58 35.20 -4.32
CA GLY A 335 30.65 34.12 -4.61
C GLY A 335 31.14 33.09 -5.63
N LYS A 336 32.42 33.12 -6.04
CA LYS A 336 33.00 32.23 -7.06
C LYS A 336 34.32 31.61 -6.60
N PRO A 337 34.59 30.34 -6.95
CA PRO A 337 35.92 29.76 -6.76
C PRO A 337 36.94 30.40 -7.72
N ARG A 338 38.23 30.28 -7.41
CA ARG A 338 39.33 30.65 -8.30
C ARG A 338 39.63 29.52 -9.29
N GLU A 339 39.56 29.82 -10.58
CA GLU A 339 39.99 28.87 -11.61
C GLU A 339 41.51 28.75 -11.64
N VAL A 340 42.00 27.52 -11.58
CA VAL A 340 43.42 27.19 -11.68
C VAL A 340 43.62 26.04 -12.65
N ASP A 341 44.80 25.97 -13.25
CA ASP A 341 45.14 24.82 -14.06
C ASP A 341 45.39 23.58 -13.19
N LEU A 342 45.03 22.40 -13.71
CA LEU A 342 45.18 21.14 -12.97
C LEU A 342 46.65 20.85 -12.59
N GLN A 343 47.61 21.22 -13.44
CA GLN A 343 49.04 21.05 -13.16
C GLN A 343 49.58 21.99 -12.07
N SER A 344 48.83 23.03 -11.72
CA SER A 344 49.21 24.02 -10.70
C SER A 344 48.88 23.55 -9.28
N ILE A 345 48.21 22.41 -9.15
CA ILE A 345 47.84 21.82 -7.87
C ILE A 345 48.36 20.38 -7.76
N ASN A 346 48.78 20.00 -6.56
CA ASN A 346 49.07 18.61 -6.20
C ASN A 346 48.24 18.26 -4.94
N PRO A 347 46.95 17.93 -5.11
CA PRO A 347 46.04 17.80 -3.99
C PRO A 347 46.32 16.54 -3.17
N ASP A 348 46.16 16.65 -1.85
CA ASP A 348 46.07 15.51 -0.95
C ASP A 348 44.85 14.64 -1.33
N PRO A 349 44.93 13.31 -1.19
CA PRO A 349 43.85 12.41 -1.63
C PRO A 349 42.64 12.43 -0.70
N VAL A 350 42.78 12.95 0.53
CA VAL A 350 41.72 12.92 1.55
C VAL A 350 40.86 14.19 1.44
N PRO A 351 39.56 14.08 1.14
CA PRO A 351 38.69 15.24 1.04
C PRO A 351 38.46 15.92 2.39
N PHE A 352 38.45 17.26 2.40
CA PHE A 352 38.04 18.01 3.57
C PHE A 352 36.53 17.87 3.77
N LYS A 353 36.14 17.51 5.00
CA LYS A 353 34.76 17.16 5.35
C LYS A 353 34.16 16.01 4.51
N GLY A 354 35.01 15.10 4.01
CA GLY A 354 34.57 13.94 3.22
C GLY A 354 33.68 12.93 3.98
N ASP A 355 33.89 12.80 5.29
CA ASP A 355 33.09 11.89 6.14
C ASP A 355 31.81 12.55 6.67
N THR A 356 31.68 13.88 6.54
CA THR A 356 30.52 14.62 7.01
C THR A 356 29.34 14.31 6.09
N LYS A 357 28.22 13.91 6.70
CA LYS A 357 26.98 13.64 5.96
C LYS A 357 26.30 14.95 5.59
N TRP A 358 26.80 15.61 4.56
CA TRP A 358 26.22 16.77 3.90
C TRP A 358 25.98 16.49 2.41
N PRO A 359 25.18 17.32 1.71
CA PRO A 359 25.02 17.21 0.27
C PRO A 359 26.38 17.21 -0.46
N GLN A 360 26.48 16.46 -1.55
CA GLN A 360 27.68 16.45 -2.40
C GLN A 360 27.65 17.57 -3.43
N LYS A 361 26.45 17.93 -3.91
CA LYS A 361 26.22 19.00 -4.88
C LYS A 361 25.66 20.23 -4.21
N LYS A 362 25.97 21.41 -4.76
CA LYS A 362 25.23 22.63 -4.42
C LYS A 362 23.78 22.42 -4.89
N THR A 363 22.84 22.74 -4.00
CA THR A 363 21.42 22.53 -4.24
C THR A 363 20.68 23.85 -4.38
N ASP A 364 19.74 23.91 -5.32
CA ASP A 364 18.77 24.98 -5.43
C ASP A 364 17.45 24.57 -4.77
N ARG A 365 16.83 25.52 -4.04
CA ARG A 365 15.49 25.31 -3.46
C ARG A 365 14.48 25.17 -4.59
N ILE A 366 13.65 24.12 -4.55
CA ILE A 366 12.62 23.87 -5.57
C ILE A 366 11.18 24.02 -5.08
N ASN A 367 10.93 23.93 -3.77
CA ASN A 367 9.60 24.12 -3.21
C ASN A 367 9.35 25.60 -2.89
N GLU A 368 8.13 26.05 -3.18
CA GLU A 368 7.71 27.43 -2.97
C GLU A 368 6.38 27.45 -2.25
N VAL A 369 6.31 28.21 -1.17
CA VAL A 369 5.08 28.48 -0.44
C VAL A 369 4.94 29.97 -0.23
N ARG A 370 3.70 30.46 -0.25
CA ARG A 370 3.42 31.85 0.08
C ARG A 370 3.29 32.02 1.58
N ALA A 371 3.67 33.21 2.06
CA ALA A 371 3.43 33.60 3.44
C ALA A 371 1.92 33.53 3.76
N ALA A 372 1.60 33.06 4.96
CA ALA A 372 0.24 32.97 5.44
C ALA A 372 -0.46 34.34 5.35
N GLY A 373 -1.61 34.41 4.65
CA GLY A 373 -2.40 35.63 4.47
C GLY A 373 -2.22 36.35 3.13
N ALA A 374 -1.35 35.88 2.23
CA ALA A 374 -1.32 36.37 0.85
C ALA A 374 -2.54 35.85 0.06
N ALA A 375 -3.17 36.71 -0.76
CA ALA A 375 -4.37 36.37 -1.53
C ALA A 375 -4.14 35.13 -2.43
N THR A 376 -5.09 34.20 -2.37
CA THR A 376 -5.09 32.93 -3.11
C THR A 376 -5.46 33.15 -4.58
N THR A 377 -4.48 33.57 -5.37
CA THR A 377 -4.47 33.26 -6.81
C THR A 377 -3.25 32.40 -7.02
N GLY A 378 -3.41 31.06 -6.94
CA GLY A 378 -2.29 30.12 -7.12
C GLY A 378 -1.52 30.51 -8.38
N ALA A 379 -0.23 30.80 -8.25
CA ALA A 379 0.59 30.92 -9.45
C ALA A 379 0.68 29.51 -9.99
N GLU A 380 0.21 29.34 -11.22
CA GLU A 380 0.31 28.10 -11.95
C GLU A 380 1.80 27.68 -11.98
N GLY A 381 2.18 26.63 -11.26
CA GLY A 381 3.55 26.07 -11.29
C GLY A 381 4.30 25.98 -9.96
N ASP A 382 3.84 26.59 -8.87
CA ASP A 382 4.53 26.52 -7.56
C ASP A 382 4.48 25.09 -7.00
N ARG A 383 5.64 24.49 -6.72
CA ARG A 383 5.73 23.15 -6.12
C ARG A 383 5.55 23.24 -4.59
N ASP A 384 4.31 23.24 -4.13
CA ASP A 384 3.93 23.37 -2.72
C ASP A 384 3.56 22.03 -2.05
N THR A 385 3.55 20.93 -2.81
CA THR A 385 3.36 19.58 -2.29
C THR A 385 4.67 18.84 -2.26
N VAL A 386 5.20 18.57 -1.07
CA VAL A 386 6.46 17.86 -0.87
C VAL A 386 6.23 16.46 -0.33
N CYS A 387 6.96 15.47 -0.84
CA CYS A 387 6.85 14.09 -0.38
C CYS A 387 8.20 13.51 0.02
N SER A 388 8.19 12.75 1.11
CA SER A 388 9.21 11.76 1.42
C SER A 388 8.76 10.43 0.81
N VAL A 389 9.67 9.69 0.18
CA VAL A 389 9.36 8.47 -0.56
C VAL A 389 10.26 7.30 -0.13
N LEU A 390 9.67 6.26 0.45
CA LEU A 390 10.35 5.01 0.80
C LEU A 390 10.43 4.09 -0.41
N ARG A 391 11.64 3.89 -0.94
CA ARG A 391 11.88 3.04 -2.10
C ARG A 391 12.09 1.59 -1.73
N SER A 392 12.86 1.34 -0.67
CA SER A 392 13.17 0.01 -0.17
C SER A 392 13.63 0.07 1.28
N VAL A 393 13.53 -1.08 1.95
CA VAL A 393 14.11 -1.33 3.28
C VAL A 393 14.94 -2.60 3.14
N ASP A 394 16.22 -2.53 3.49
CA ASP A 394 17.10 -3.70 3.45
C ASP A 394 16.88 -4.64 4.66
N ALA A 395 17.59 -5.76 4.69
CA ALA A 395 17.48 -6.74 5.78
C ALA A 395 17.99 -6.20 7.13
N GLN A 396 18.76 -5.12 7.14
CA GLN A 396 19.30 -4.44 8.32
C GLN A 396 18.42 -3.24 8.75
N GLY A 397 17.35 -2.97 8.01
CA GLY A 397 16.39 -1.90 8.31
C GLY A 397 16.85 -0.53 7.84
N ASN A 398 17.89 -0.47 7.00
CA ASN A 398 18.26 0.77 6.34
C ASN A 398 17.28 1.06 5.22
N GLN A 399 16.91 2.33 5.12
CA GLN A 399 15.95 2.81 4.16
C GLN A 399 16.68 3.36 2.94
N THR A 400 16.15 3.10 1.75
CA THR A 400 16.50 3.88 0.55
C THR A 400 15.36 4.85 0.30
N LEU A 401 15.67 6.14 0.36
CA LEU A 401 14.69 7.20 0.25
C LEU A 401 14.86 8.00 -1.05
N SER A 402 13.85 8.82 -1.34
CA SER A 402 13.99 9.98 -2.21
C SER A 402 12.97 11.03 -1.84
N THR A 403 13.16 12.24 -2.34
CA THR A 403 12.18 13.33 -2.24
C THR A 403 11.51 13.64 -3.57
N TRP A 404 10.34 14.23 -3.46
CA TRP A 404 9.51 14.62 -4.59
C TRP A 404 8.80 15.94 -4.27
N ALA A 405 8.62 16.80 -5.25
CA ALA A 405 7.91 18.07 -5.11
C ALA A 405 7.06 18.37 -6.36
N GLY A 406 5.77 18.64 -6.15
CA GLY A 406 4.80 18.92 -7.19
C GLY A 406 3.79 19.98 -6.77
N THR A 407 2.89 20.33 -7.69
CA THR A 407 1.82 21.35 -7.50
C THR A 407 0.54 20.76 -6.87
N GLY A 408 0.64 19.56 -6.31
CA GLY A 408 -0.49 18.77 -5.83
C GLY A 408 -0.06 17.33 -5.57
N PHE A 409 -0.96 16.52 -5.00
CA PHE A 409 -0.66 15.12 -4.69
C PHE A 409 -0.42 14.26 -5.94
N PRO A 410 0.36 13.17 -5.83
CA PRO A 410 0.63 12.28 -6.97
C PRO A 410 -0.63 11.55 -7.48
N VAL A 411 -1.63 11.38 -6.62
CA VAL A 411 -2.97 10.87 -6.95
C VAL A 411 -4.00 11.79 -6.31
N ASP A 412 -5.06 12.13 -7.05
CA ASP A 412 -6.16 12.92 -6.51
C ASP A 412 -6.99 12.08 -5.52
N ILE A 413 -6.97 12.50 -4.27
CA ILE A 413 -7.68 11.88 -3.14
C ILE A 413 -8.82 12.76 -2.61
N THR A 414 -9.07 13.92 -3.24
CA THR A 414 -10.07 14.89 -2.77
C THR A 414 -11.47 14.28 -2.74
N ALA A 415 -11.81 13.51 -3.78
CA ALA A 415 -13.08 12.81 -3.88
C ALA A 415 -13.24 11.66 -2.86
N SER A 416 -12.13 11.12 -2.36
CA SER A 416 -12.15 10.01 -1.39
C SER A 416 -12.39 10.47 0.04
N GLY A 417 -12.09 11.74 0.37
CA GLY A 417 -12.18 12.25 1.74
C GLY A 417 -11.23 11.58 2.74
N THR A 418 -10.31 10.73 2.24
CA THR A 418 -9.31 10.00 3.04
C THR A 418 -7.95 10.68 2.91
N SER A 419 -7.14 10.62 3.97
CA SER A 419 -5.73 11.02 3.94
C SER A 419 -4.80 9.88 3.51
N ALA A 420 -5.35 8.73 3.10
CA ALA A 420 -4.59 7.57 2.67
C ALA A 420 -5.16 7.02 1.36
N TYR A 421 -4.23 6.65 0.47
CA TYR A 421 -4.48 5.98 -0.80
C TYR A 421 -3.62 4.74 -0.88
N VAL A 422 -4.24 3.61 -1.20
CA VAL A 422 -3.55 2.35 -1.44
C VAL A 422 -4.01 1.90 -2.81
N THR A 423 -3.08 1.52 -3.70
CA THR A 423 -3.40 1.16 -5.09
C THR A 423 -4.57 0.15 -5.11
N PRO A 424 -5.70 0.45 -5.81
CA PRO A 424 -6.93 -0.32 -5.68
C PRO A 424 -6.77 -1.83 -5.89
N GLY A 425 -7.36 -2.63 -5.01
CA GLY A 425 -7.25 -4.08 -5.04
C GLY A 425 -5.90 -4.67 -4.65
N THR A 426 -5.00 -3.85 -4.14
CA THR A 426 -3.71 -4.29 -3.59
C THR A 426 -3.68 -4.10 -2.08
N GLY A 427 -2.58 -4.55 -1.47
CA GLY A 427 -2.34 -4.41 -0.04
C GLY A 427 -0.97 -4.96 0.31
N LEU A 428 -0.63 -4.89 1.58
CA LEU A 428 0.67 -5.34 2.09
C LEU A 428 0.48 -5.96 3.46
N LEU A 429 1.02 -7.16 3.66
CA LEU A 429 1.25 -7.71 4.98
C LEU A 429 2.67 -7.32 5.40
N TYR A 430 2.81 -6.61 6.51
CA TYR A 430 4.10 -6.09 6.94
C TYR A 430 4.30 -6.19 8.44
N THR A 431 5.56 -6.30 8.84
CA THR A 431 6.00 -6.15 10.22
C THR A 431 6.42 -4.71 10.44
N GLN A 432 5.78 -4.04 11.39
CA GLN A 432 6.17 -2.71 11.82
C GLN A 432 7.45 -2.80 12.66
N ALA A 433 8.52 -2.15 12.22
CA ALA A 433 9.81 -2.12 12.93
C ALA A 433 10.06 -0.75 13.57
N GLN A 434 10.69 -0.75 14.75
CA GLN A 434 11.17 0.46 15.41
C GLN A 434 12.69 0.52 15.29
N GLY A 435 13.22 1.62 14.75
CA GLY A 435 14.65 1.77 14.47
C GLY A 435 15.16 0.79 13.40
N ARG A 436 16.45 0.43 13.49
CA ARG A 436 17.12 -0.53 12.58
C ARG A 436 16.88 -2.00 12.96
N GLN A 437 15.88 -2.28 13.79
CA GLN A 437 15.66 -3.63 14.31
C GLN A 437 14.70 -4.39 13.40
N THR A 438 15.23 -5.37 12.65
CA THR A 438 14.51 -6.07 11.57
C THR A 438 14.01 -7.46 11.90
N THR A 439 14.16 -7.96 13.14
CA THR A 439 13.71 -9.32 13.48
C THR A 439 13.03 -9.46 14.83
N ALA A 440 11.97 -10.31 14.84
CA ALA A 440 11.27 -10.93 15.96
C ALA A 440 10.83 -9.99 17.11
N GLY A 441 9.76 -9.22 16.89
CA GLY A 441 9.11 -8.44 17.96
C GLY A 441 8.20 -7.31 17.48
N GLY A 442 8.29 -6.94 16.19
CA GLY A 442 7.42 -5.94 15.58
C GLY A 442 5.96 -6.41 15.45
N ALA A 443 5.01 -5.47 15.54
CA ALA A 443 3.59 -5.77 15.35
C ALA A 443 3.29 -6.06 13.87
N LEU A 444 2.51 -7.11 13.61
CA LEU A 444 2.08 -7.50 12.27
C LEU A 444 0.85 -6.69 11.87
N PHE A 445 0.88 -6.09 10.69
CA PHE A 445 -0.22 -5.33 10.12
C PHE A 445 -0.54 -5.79 8.70
N LEU A 446 -1.83 -5.76 8.37
CA LEU A 446 -2.32 -5.83 7.00
C LEU A 446 -2.83 -4.44 6.61
N VAL A 447 -2.33 -3.86 5.53
CA VAL A 447 -2.96 -2.71 4.87
C VAL A 447 -3.69 -3.20 3.61
N THR A 448 -4.88 -2.66 3.36
CA THR A 448 -5.70 -2.96 2.17
C THR A 448 -6.05 -1.67 1.42
N ASP A 449 -6.76 -1.82 0.30
CA ASP A 449 -7.22 -0.70 -0.53
C ASP A 449 -8.21 0.27 0.15
N THR A 450 -8.58 0.02 1.41
CA THR A 450 -9.36 0.94 2.26
C THR A 450 -8.51 2.07 2.84
N GLY A 451 -7.18 2.01 2.74
CA GLY A 451 -6.27 2.98 3.36
C GLY A 451 -6.09 2.80 4.88
N LEU A 452 -6.66 1.75 5.46
CA LEU A 452 -6.50 1.41 6.87
C LEU A 452 -5.43 0.34 7.07
N ARG A 453 -4.71 0.41 8.18
CA ARG A 453 -3.86 -0.67 8.67
C ARG A 453 -4.55 -1.45 9.79
N TYR A 454 -4.62 -2.76 9.64
CA TYR A 454 -5.29 -3.66 10.58
C TYR A 454 -4.25 -4.50 11.31
N ALA A 455 -4.23 -4.45 12.64
CA ALA A 455 -3.33 -5.28 13.43
C ALA A 455 -3.75 -6.75 13.28
N VAL A 456 -2.82 -7.62 12.88
CA VAL A 456 -3.05 -9.06 12.78
C VAL A 456 -2.50 -9.71 14.04
N GLN A 457 -3.36 -10.40 14.78
CA GLN A 457 -2.99 -11.01 16.06
C GLN A 457 -1.87 -12.04 15.88
N ALA A 458 -0.79 -11.90 16.64
CA ALA A 458 0.41 -12.75 16.52
C ALA A 458 0.33 -14.04 17.36
N ASN A 459 -0.40 -14.03 18.48
CA ASN A 459 -0.50 -15.17 19.40
C ASN A 459 -1.69 -16.08 19.04
N GLY A 460 -1.62 -17.36 19.41
CA GLY A 460 -2.68 -18.33 19.12
C GLY A 460 -3.97 -18.00 19.87
N ASP A 461 -5.05 -17.75 19.13
CA ASP A 461 -6.41 -17.49 19.65
C ASP A 461 -7.08 -18.80 20.10
N SER A 462 -6.42 -19.56 20.99
CA SER A 462 -7.04 -20.73 21.60
C SER A 462 -7.83 -20.28 22.82
N ASP A 463 -9.16 -20.29 22.70
CA ASP A 463 -10.19 -20.24 23.76
C ASP A 463 -9.70 -19.89 25.17
N ALA A 464 -9.22 -18.66 25.38
CA ALA A 464 -9.14 -18.09 26.72
C ALA A 464 -10.51 -17.49 27.03
N ALA A 465 -11.20 -18.13 27.97
CA ALA A 465 -12.51 -17.81 28.55
C ALA A 465 -13.10 -16.42 28.23
N GLN A 466 -14.37 -16.44 27.80
CA GLN A 466 -15.27 -15.30 27.71
C GLN A 466 -15.08 -14.30 28.88
N PRO A 467 -14.85 -13.00 28.64
CA PRO A 467 -15.05 -12.00 29.67
C PRO A 467 -16.56 -11.79 29.85
N SER A 468 -17.03 -11.88 31.09
CA SER A 468 -18.41 -11.59 31.48
C SER A 468 -18.87 -10.20 31.01
N PRO A 469 -20.14 -10.02 30.64
CA PRO A 469 -20.67 -8.72 30.25
C PRO A 469 -20.75 -7.80 31.47
N GLY A 470 -19.98 -6.71 31.48
CA GLY A 470 -20.02 -5.71 32.56
C GLY A 470 -18.81 -4.80 32.74
N ALA A 471 -17.71 -4.95 31.98
CA ALA A 471 -16.55 -4.06 32.11
C ALA A 471 -16.60 -2.93 31.06
N SER A 472 -17.04 -1.75 31.53
CA SER A 472 -17.05 -0.48 30.81
C SER A 472 -15.67 -0.12 30.25
N ALA A 473 -15.69 0.51 29.09
CA ALA A 473 -14.53 1.04 28.39
C ALA A 473 -13.70 2.01 29.23
N SER A 474 -12.44 1.65 29.50
CA SER A 474 -11.33 2.60 29.61
C SER A 474 -10.00 1.82 29.51
N ALA A 475 -9.39 1.83 28.32
CA ALA A 475 -8.00 1.44 28.16
C ALA A 475 -7.25 2.60 27.50
N SER A 476 -6.46 3.28 28.32
CA SER A 476 -5.52 4.33 27.93
C SER A 476 -4.49 3.78 26.92
N PRO A 477 -3.98 4.60 25.98
CA PRO A 477 -3.09 4.14 24.91
C PRO A 477 -1.65 4.08 25.42
N GLY A 478 -1.11 2.87 25.60
CA GLY A 478 0.30 2.73 25.99
C GLY A 478 0.68 1.42 26.64
N ALA A 479 0.31 0.28 26.06
CA ALA A 479 0.89 -1.01 26.42
C ALA A 479 0.64 -2.02 25.30
N ALA A 480 1.47 -1.99 24.26
CA ALA A 480 1.70 -3.20 23.48
C ALA A 480 2.50 -4.14 24.39
N SER A 481 1.85 -5.13 24.99
CA SER A 481 2.54 -6.16 25.76
C SER A 481 3.50 -6.90 24.84
N ALA A 482 4.78 -6.57 24.97
CA ALA A 482 5.90 -7.42 24.62
C ALA A 482 5.91 -8.59 25.63
N SER A 483 5.09 -9.61 25.40
CA SER A 483 5.29 -10.92 25.98
C SER A 483 5.84 -11.84 24.90
N GLY A 484 7.17 -11.99 24.92
CA GLY A 484 7.88 -12.96 24.10
C GLY A 484 7.48 -14.37 24.50
N GLN A 485 6.62 -15.00 23.69
CA GLN A 485 6.64 -16.43 23.50
C GLN A 485 6.98 -16.66 22.04
N SER A 486 8.26 -16.98 21.81
CA SER A 486 8.78 -17.51 20.56
C SER A 486 7.99 -18.78 20.22
N GLY A 487 7.01 -18.64 19.32
CA GLY A 487 6.42 -19.80 18.65
C GLY A 487 7.50 -20.60 17.93
N PRO A 488 7.27 -21.90 17.64
CA PRO A 488 8.26 -22.76 17.02
C PRO A 488 8.81 -22.11 15.75
N SER A 489 10.13 -21.97 15.67
CA SER A 489 10.80 -21.54 14.46
C SER A 489 10.60 -22.62 13.38
N THR A 490 10.30 -22.18 12.16
CA THR A 490 10.33 -23.07 10.99
C THR A 490 11.77 -23.54 10.74
N SER A 491 11.97 -24.63 9.99
CA SER A 491 13.29 -25.19 9.63
C SER A 491 14.27 -24.18 9.02
N ASP A 492 13.74 -23.05 8.54
CA ASP A 492 14.48 -22.01 7.83
C ASP A 492 14.73 -20.77 8.72
N GLY A 493 14.57 -20.89 10.04
CA GLY A 493 14.85 -19.83 11.02
C GLY A 493 13.78 -18.74 11.12
N ARG A 494 12.64 -18.88 10.44
CA ARG A 494 11.53 -17.88 10.44
C ARG A 494 10.55 -18.13 11.58
N PRO A 495 9.97 -17.08 12.20
CA PRO A 495 8.82 -17.23 13.10
C PRO A 495 7.66 -17.93 12.38
N ALA A 496 7.02 -18.90 13.03
CA ALA A 496 5.82 -19.52 12.47
C ALA A 496 4.71 -18.47 12.27
N PRO A 497 3.94 -18.55 11.15
CA PRO A 497 2.82 -17.64 10.92
C PRO A 497 1.78 -17.78 12.03
N SER A 498 1.20 -16.66 12.46
CA SER A 498 0.14 -16.70 13.47
C SER A 498 -1.11 -17.40 12.94
N GLN A 499 -1.97 -17.87 13.84
CA GLN A 499 -3.24 -18.48 13.44
C GLN A 499 -4.11 -17.50 12.65
N ALA A 500 -4.17 -16.23 13.06
CA ALA A 500 -4.90 -15.19 12.34
C ALA A 500 -4.32 -14.95 10.93
N GLN A 501 -2.99 -14.87 10.81
CA GLN A 501 -2.31 -14.76 9.52
C GLN A 501 -2.64 -15.95 8.60
N ALA A 502 -2.59 -17.17 9.12
CA ALA A 502 -2.91 -18.38 8.37
C ALA A 502 -4.38 -18.38 7.91
N ARG A 503 -5.32 -18.08 8.81
CA ARG A 503 -6.77 -18.02 8.52
C ARG A 503 -7.12 -16.96 7.47
N LEU A 504 -6.45 -15.82 7.48
CA LEU A 504 -6.63 -14.78 6.45
C LEU A 504 -6.10 -15.22 5.06
N GLY A 505 -5.33 -16.30 4.99
CA GLY A 505 -4.77 -16.86 3.75
C GLY A 505 -3.31 -16.50 3.50
N TYR A 506 -2.57 -16.08 4.54
CA TYR A 506 -1.20 -15.57 4.43
C TYR A 506 -0.17 -16.46 5.13
N ALA A 507 -0.47 -17.75 5.33
CA ALA A 507 0.44 -18.70 6.00
C ALA A 507 1.82 -18.79 5.34
N SER A 508 1.90 -18.65 4.02
CA SER A 508 3.14 -18.70 3.24
C SER A 508 3.76 -17.33 2.93
N VAL A 509 3.11 -16.23 3.35
CA VAL A 509 3.57 -14.87 3.06
C VAL A 509 4.61 -14.48 4.11
N VAL A 510 5.78 -14.08 3.65
CA VAL A 510 6.79 -13.43 4.48
C VAL A 510 6.46 -11.93 4.53
N PRO A 511 6.13 -11.37 5.72
CA PRO A 511 5.81 -9.96 5.82
C PRO A 511 7.01 -9.09 5.47
N VAL A 512 6.77 -7.99 4.76
CA VAL A 512 7.80 -6.99 4.48
C VAL A 512 8.05 -6.15 5.73
N THR A 513 9.26 -5.66 5.95
CA THR A 513 9.53 -4.71 7.03
C THR A 513 9.13 -3.29 6.61
N VAL A 514 8.33 -2.61 7.44
CA VAL A 514 7.98 -1.20 7.27
C VAL A 514 8.32 -0.44 8.54
N PRO A 515 9.11 0.65 8.48
CA PRO A 515 9.45 1.41 9.68
C PRO A 515 8.22 2.09 10.28
N ILE A 516 8.21 2.24 11.60
CA ILE A 516 7.12 2.82 12.37
C ILE A 516 6.72 4.21 11.86
N ALA A 517 7.70 5.04 11.52
CA ALA A 517 7.51 6.39 10.99
C ALA A 517 6.66 6.44 9.71
N TRP A 518 6.61 5.36 8.92
CA TRP A 518 5.76 5.26 7.73
C TRP A 518 4.38 4.69 8.05
N SER A 519 4.37 3.60 8.82
CA SER A 519 3.14 2.88 9.16
C SER A 519 2.18 3.74 9.98
N GLU A 520 2.67 4.70 10.78
CA GLU A 520 1.82 5.54 11.62
C GLU A 520 0.98 6.57 10.86
N PHE A 521 1.34 6.88 9.61
CA PHE A 521 0.50 7.73 8.78
C PHE A 521 -0.78 7.04 8.28
N LEU A 522 -0.85 5.71 8.35
CA LEU A 522 -2.09 4.98 8.11
C LEU A 522 -2.91 4.90 9.39
N SER A 523 -4.17 5.31 9.30
CA SER A 523 -5.14 5.15 10.38
C SER A 523 -5.30 3.66 10.73
N LYS A 524 -5.39 3.38 12.02
CA LYS A 524 -5.61 2.02 12.52
C LYS A 524 -7.07 1.62 12.31
N GLY A 525 -7.28 0.50 11.64
CA GLY A 525 -8.56 -0.22 11.65
C GLY A 525 -8.70 -1.11 12.89
N PRO A 526 -9.81 -1.86 13.00
CA PRO A 526 -9.97 -2.89 14.03
C PRO A 526 -8.87 -3.95 13.96
N ARG A 527 -8.65 -4.64 15.07
CA ARG A 527 -7.79 -5.82 15.12
C ARG A 527 -8.43 -6.99 14.38
N LEU A 528 -7.62 -7.77 13.68
CA LEU A 528 -8.03 -9.00 12.99
C LEU A 528 -7.64 -10.21 13.84
N ASP A 529 -8.63 -10.74 14.55
CA ASP A 529 -8.50 -11.91 15.41
C ASP A 529 -9.80 -12.73 15.42
N SER A 530 -9.70 -13.99 15.83
CA SER A 530 -10.82 -14.93 15.77
C SER A 530 -11.92 -14.60 16.77
N ASN A 531 -11.58 -14.03 17.92
CA ASN A 531 -12.52 -13.72 18.99
C ASN A 531 -13.45 -12.58 18.58
N SER A 532 -12.88 -11.49 18.07
CA SER A 532 -13.61 -10.36 17.53
C SER A 532 -14.49 -10.79 16.34
N ALA A 533 -14.04 -11.74 15.51
CA ALA A 533 -14.84 -12.26 14.40
C ALA A 533 -16.06 -13.10 14.84
N ARG A 534 -16.03 -13.74 16.02
CA ARG A 534 -17.17 -14.52 16.57
C ARG A 534 -18.23 -13.65 17.23
N GLN A 535 -17.94 -12.38 17.52
CA GLN A 535 -18.84 -11.48 18.23
C GLN A 535 -20.12 -11.25 17.42
N PRO A 536 -21.32 -11.50 18.02
CA PRO A 536 -22.59 -11.05 17.47
C PRO A 536 -22.61 -9.54 17.25
N GLN A 537 -23.24 -9.10 16.18
CA GLN A 537 -23.38 -7.70 15.79
C GLN A 537 -24.86 -7.34 15.75
N GLY A 538 -25.24 -6.25 16.44
CA GLY A 538 -26.62 -5.78 16.48
C GLY A 538 -27.50 -6.38 17.58
N SER A 539 -26.93 -6.62 18.77
CA SER A 539 -27.71 -6.88 20.01
C SER A 539 -28.00 -5.59 20.77
#